data_AF-A0A6I3H1Z0-F1
#
_entry.id   AF-A0A6I3H1Z0-F1
#
_cell.length_a   1.000
_cell.length_b   1.000
_cell.length_c   1.000
_cell.angle_alpha   90.00
_cell.angle_beta   90.00
_cell.angle_gamma   90.00
#
_symmetry.space_group_name_H-M   'P 1'
#
loop_
_entity.id
_entity.type
_entity.pdbx_description
1 polymer ?
#
loop_
_entity_poly.entity_id
_entity_poly.type
_entity_poly.pdbx_seq_one_letter_code
_entity_poly.pdbx_strand_id
1 'polypeptide(L)'
;MSDNLPNFASRRVIRPPADPKKFPPRHGDLKPPAPGRKYVRWAFKGLAVVAGAAVAAAGISAFDIYNKLNQDNIVLATSGEVDLEGSINFLLIGSDTRDGQGKEYGEGEVSSELADVIILLHITKDRQDATVVSFPRDLLVSVPECPNPEGEAFPAVDRQQ
;
A
#
# COMPACT_ATOMS: atom_id res chain seq x y z
N MET A 1 -2.85 -116.02 19.57
CA MET A 1 -3.63 -114.99 20.30
C MET A 1 -2.92 -113.66 20.04
N SER A 2 -3.48 -112.82 19.17
CA SER A 2 -2.95 -111.53 18.77
C SER A 2 -3.86 -110.46 19.36
N ASP A 3 -3.31 -109.60 20.21
CA ASP A 3 -4.05 -108.54 20.88
C ASP A 3 -4.20 -107.31 19.98
N ASN A 4 -5.46 -106.90 19.86
CA ASN A 4 -5.95 -105.72 19.17
C ASN A 4 -5.60 -104.43 19.94
N LEU A 5 -5.03 -103.45 19.24
CA LEU A 5 -4.96 -102.06 19.71
C LEU A 5 -6.23 -101.30 19.29
N PRO A 6 -6.91 -100.59 20.21
CA PRO A 6 -8.09 -99.79 19.87
C PRO A 6 -7.72 -98.43 19.24
N ASN A 7 -8.50 -98.07 18.21
CA ASN A 7 -8.38 -96.87 17.40
C ASN A 7 -9.02 -95.66 18.10
N PHE A 8 -8.27 -94.57 18.26
CA PHE A 8 -8.73 -93.32 18.86
C PHE A 8 -9.48 -92.47 17.83
N ALA A 9 -10.82 -92.55 17.84
CA ALA A 9 -11.67 -91.63 17.08
C ALA A 9 -12.00 -90.39 17.93
N SER A 10 -11.41 -89.25 17.55
CA SER A 10 -11.65 -87.94 18.14
C SER A 10 -13.06 -87.42 17.80
N ARG A 11 -13.88 -87.17 18.84
CA ARG A 11 -15.17 -86.48 18.68
C ARG A 11 -14.95 -84.98 18.43
N ARG A 12 -15.22 -84.49 17.23
CA ARG A 12 -15.38 -83.05 16.97
C ARG A 12 -16.73 -82.58 17.51
N VAL A 13 -16.70 -81.70 18.51
CA VAL A 13 -17.88 -80.96 18.99
C VAL A 13 -18.20 -79.89 17.95
N ILE A 14 -19.29 -80.06 17.20
CA ILE A 14 -19.81 -79.06 16.28
C ILE A 14 -20.56 -78.01 17.12
N ARG A 15 -20.08 -76.75 17.13
CA ARG A 15 -20.84 -75.64 17.72
C ARG A 15 -21.93 -75.20 16.75
N PRO A 16 -23.14 -74.87 17.23
CA PRO A 16 -24.20 -74.34 16.37
C PRO A 16 -23.77 -73.00 15.76
N PRO A 17 -24.24 -72.66 14.55
CA PRO A 17 -23.91 -71.40 13.90
C PRO A 17 -24.44 -70.22 14.74
N ALA A 18 -23.63 -69.17 14.87
CA ALA A 18 -24.04 -67.94 15.53
C ALA A 18 -25.22 -67.30 14.78
N ASP A 19 -26.26 -66.90 15.51
CA ASP A 19 -27.44 -66.24 14.94
C ASP A 19 -27.06 -64.86 14.37
N PRO A 20 -27.20 -64.65 13.04
CA PRO A 20 -26.77 -63.41 12.40
C PRO A 20 -27.60 -62.18 12.79
N LYS A 21 -28.67 -62.33 13.57
CA LYS A 21 -29.58 -61.22 13.92
C LYS A 21 -29.21 -60.43 15.18
N LYS A 22 -28.13 -60.78 15.89
CA LYS A 22 -27.80 -60.17 17.20
C LYS A 22 -27.09 -58.80 17.16
N PHE A 23 -26.74 -58.27 16.00
CA PHE A 23 -26.13 -56.94 15.88
C PHE A 23 -26.73 -56.17 14.70
N PRO A 24 -27.81 -55.38 14.89
CA PRO A 24 -28.20 -54.44 13.86
C PRO A 24 -27.04 -53.44 13.66
N PRO A 25 -26.64 -53.15 12.41
CA PRO A 25 -25.62 -52.15 12.16
C PRO A 25 -26.08 -50.80 12.70
N ARG A 26 -25.36 -50.25 13.69
CA ARG A 26 -25.53 -48.87 14.14
C ARG A 26 -24.93 -47.96 13.08
N HIS A 27 -25.71 -47.63 12.07
CA HIS A 27 -25.36 -46.53 11.16
C HIS A 27 -25.51 -45.22 11.93
N GLY A 28 -24.43 -44.44 12.01
CA GLY A 28 -24.47 -43.10 12.59
C GLY A 28 -25.39 -42.22 11.74
N ASP A 29 -26.39 -41.62 12.38
CA ASP A 29 -27.32 -40.70 11.73
C ASP A 29 -26.59 -39.37 11.43
N LEU A 30 -25.87 -39.34 10.31
CA LEU A 30 -25.26 -38.11 9.81
C LEU A 30 -26.35 -37.29 9.14
N LYS A 31 -26.78 -36.22 9.81
CA LYS A 31 -27.67 -35.22 9.21
C LYS A 31 -27.14 -34.83 7.83
N PRO A 32 -27.90 -35.03 6.75
CA PRO A 32 -27.46 -34.68 5.41
C PRO A 32 -27.13 -33.18 5.38
N PRO A 33 -26.00 -32.77 4.76
CA PRO A 33 -25.65 -31.37 4.68
C PRO A 33 -26.77 -30.60 3.97
N ALA A 34 -27.22 -29.50 4.57
CA ALA A 34 -28.30 -28.69 4.01
C ALA A 34 -27.99 -28.28 2.55
N PRO A 35 -28.94 -28.44 1.61
CA PRO A 35 -28.75 -28.06 0.23
C PRO A 35 -28.59 -26.54 0.18
N GLY A 36 -27.36 -26.08 -0.08
CA GLY A 36 -27.03 -24.64 -0.08
C GLY A 36 -25.76 -24.29 0.69
N ARG A 37 -25.35 -25.10 1.67
CA ARG A 37 -24.16 -24.84 2.50
C ARG A 37 -22.87 -24.74 1.69
N LYS A 38 -22.81 -25.40 0.52
CA LYS A 38 -21.69 -25.28 -0.43
C LYS A 38 -21.57 -23.87 -1.02
N TYR A 39 -22.68 -23.27 -1.45
CA TYR A 39 -22.67 -21.92 -2.05
C TYR A 39 -22.33 -20.85 -1.03
N VAL A 40 -22.87 -20.96 0.19
CA VAL A 40 -22.52 -20.07 1.30
C VAL A 40 -21.02 -20.14 1.62
N ARG A 41 -20.43 -21.34 1.67
CA ARG A 41 -18.99 -21.50 1.86
C ARG A 41 -18.16 -20.85 0.75
N TRP A 42 -18.59 -20.97 -0.51
CA TRP A 42 -17.92 -20.32 -1.64
C TRP A 42 -18.07 -18.80 -1.60
N ALA A 43 -19.23 -18.29 -1.19
CA ALA A 43 -19.46 -16.86 -1.02
C ALA A 43 -18.53 -16.26 0.06
N PHE A 44 -18.39 -16.91 1.22
CA PHE A 44 -17.47 -16.44 2.26
C PHE A 44 -16.00 -16.47 1.83
N LYS A 45 -15.58 -17.50 1.07
CA LYS A 45 -14.22 -17.56 0.51
C LYS A 45 -13.99 -16.45 -0.51
N GLY A 46 -14.95 -16.21 -1.41
CA GLY A 46 -14.88 -15.12 -2.37
C GLY A 46 -14.78 -13.76 -1.68
N LEU A 47 -15.61 -13.52 -0.67
CA LEU A 47 -15.58 -12.28 0.11
C LEU A 47 -14.23 -12.08 0.82
N ALA A 48 -13.67 -13.13 1.41
CA ALA A 48 -12.36 -13.06 2.07
C ALA A 48 -11.23 -12.70 1.10
N VAL A 49 -11.25 -13.26 -0.12
CA VAL A 49 -10.25 -12.95 -1.15
C VAL A 49 -10.38 -11.50 -1.62
N VAL A 50 -11.60 -11.02 -1.87
CA VAL A 50 -11.84 -9.63 -2.29
C VAL A 50 -11.41 -8.65 -1.20
N ALA A 51 -11.78 -8.90 0.05
CA ALA A 51 -11.38 -8.08 1.18
C ALA A 51 -9.85 -8.06 1.36
N GLY A 52 -9.19 -9.22 1.24
CA GLY A 52 -7.73 -9.31 1.32
C GLY A 52 -7.03 -8.53 0.19
N ALA A 53 -7.53 -8.64 -1.04
CA ALA A 53 -6.99 -7.90 -2.18
C ALA A 53 -7.15 -6.37 -2.00
N ALA A 54 -8.30 -5.92 -1.49
CA ALA A 54 -8.52 -4.50 -1.22
C ALA A 54 -7.56 -3.94 -0.17
N VAL A 55 -7.33 -4.68 0.93
CA VAL A 55 -6.36 -4.28 1.97
C VAL A 55 -4.93 -4.28 1.42
N ALA A 56 -4.55 -5.27 0.62
CA ALA A 56 -3.24 -5.31 0.00
C ALA A 56 -3.00 -4.14 -0.96
N ALA A 57 -3.97 -3.83 -1.82
CA ALA A 57 -3.88 -2.70 -2.75
C ALA A 57 -3.76 -1.37 -2.00
N ALA A 58 -4.56 -1.16 -0.95
CA ALA A 58 -4.47 0.02 -0.10
C ALA A 58 -3.09 0.10 0.60
N GLY A 59 -2.60 -1.01 1.15
CA GLY A 59 -1.29 -1.08 1.80
C GLY A 59 -0.13 -0.77 0.85
N ILE A 60 -0.13 -1.32 -0.37
CA ILE A 60 0.86 -1.04 -1.40
C ILE A 60 0.82 0.44 -1.77
N SER A 61 -0.36 1.00 -2.04
CA SER A 61 -0.49 2.42 -2.40
C SER A 61 0.01 3.35 -1.31
N ALA A 62 -0.25 3.02 -0.04
CA ALA A 62 0.24 3.80 1.10
C ALA A 62 1.77 3.70 1.24
N PHE A 63 2.33 2.51 1.03
CA PHE A 63 3.78 2.28 1.09
C PHE A 63 4.52 2.97 -0.06
N ASP A 64 3.96 2.97 -1.26
CA ASP A 64 4.53 3.66 -2.41
C ASP A 64 4.54 5.18 -2.21
N ILE A 65 3.46 5.75 -1.66
CA ILE A 65 3.43 7.18 -1.29
C ILE A 65 4.49 7.46 -0.22
N TYR A 66 4.58 6.64 0.82
CA TYR A 66 5.57 6.80 1.88
C TYR A 66 7.01 6.75 1.36
N ASN A 67 7.32 5.83 0.45
CA ASN A 67 8.65 5.73 -0.14
C ASN A 67 8.97 6.89 -1.08
N LYS A 68 7.99 7.39 -1.85
CA LYS A 68 8.18 8.58 -2.70
C LYS A 68 8.48 9.83 -1.86
N LEU A 69 7.76 10.02 -0.76
CA LEU A 69 8.02 11.12 0.18
C LEU A 69 9.41 11.02 0.84
N ASN A 70 9.96 9.82 1.00
CA ASN A 70 11.30 9.62 1.56
C ASN A 70 12.44 9.68 0.52
N GLN A 71 12.14 9.46 -0.76
CA GLN A 71 13.14 9.48 -1.85
C GLN A 71 13.25 10.84 -2.52
N ASP A 72 12.15 11.57 -2.64
CA ASP A 72 12.15 12.92 -3.17
C ASP A 72 12.48 13.88 -2.03
N ASN A 73 13.46 14.78 -2.25
CA ASN A 73 13.78 15.88 -1.34
C ASN A 73 12.62 16.88 -1.31
N ILE A 74 11.46 16.50 -0.77
CA ILE A 74 10.47 17.47 -0.32
C ILE A 74 11.03 18.04 0.96
N VAL A 75 11.85 19.09 0.82
CA VAL A 75 12.27 19.93 1.92
C VAL A 75 11.02 20.67 2.40
N LEU A 76 10.22 20.01 3.24
CA LEU A 76 9.36 20.72 4.17
C LEU A 76 10.30 21.44 5.13
N ALA A 77 10.60 22.70 4.84
CA ALA A 77 11.36 23.61 5.70
C ALA A 77 10.57 23.96 6.99
N THR A 78 10.03 22.94 7.67
CA THR A 78 9.26 23.06 8.90
C THR A 78 9.27 21.69 9.59
N SER A 79 10.44 21.34 10.12
CA SER A 79 10.58 20.40 11.24
C SER A 79 10.45 21.18 12.54
N GLY A 80 9.27 21.70 12.77
CA GLY A 80 8.88 22.37 14.00
C GLY A 80 7.37 22.40 14.02
N GLU A 81 6.78 22.09 15.16
CA GLU A 81 5.37 22.41 15.41
C GLU A 81 5.29 23.94 15.42
N VAL A 82 5.21 24.54 14.22
CA VAL A 82 4.88 25.94 14.07
C VAL A 82 3.45 26.06 14.50
N ASP A 83 3.26 26.71 15.64
CA ASP A 83 1.94 27.14 16.06
C ASP A 83 1.47 28.19 15.06
N LEU A 84 0.74 27.73 14.03
CA LEU A 84 0.18 28.58 12.98
C LEU A 84 -1.11 29.22 13.52
N GLU A 85 -0.95 30.00 14.59
CA GLU A 85 -2.00 30.86 15.15
C GLU A 85 -2.38 31.99 14.20
N GLY A 86 -1.65 32.20 13.10
CA GLY A 86 -1.88 33.26 12.12
C GLY A 86 -2.33 32.79 10.75
N SER A 87 -2.52 33.75 9.83
CA SER A 87 -2.62 33.46 8.40
C SER A 87 -1.29 32.93 7.86
N ILE A 88 -1.34 32.02 6.90
CA ILE A 88 -0.16 31.32 6.38
C ILE A 88 0.05 31.72 4.93
N ASN A 89 1.31 31.98 4.55
CA ASN A 89 1.70 32.22 3.16
C ASN A 89 2.60 31.08 2.68
N PHE A 90 2.21 30.42 1.59
CA PHE A 90 3.02 29.45 0.89
C PHE A 90 3.46 30.03 -0.46
N LEU A 91 4.76 30.01 -0.72
CA LEU A 91 5.32 30.32 -2.04
C LEU A 91 5.59 29.02 -2.78
N LEU A 92 4.82 28.77 -3.82
CA LEU A 92 4.97 27.62 -4.70
C LEU A 92 5.80 28.04 -5.90
N ILE A 93 6.91 27.33 -6.12
CA ILE A 93 7.82 27.55 -7.24
C ILE A 93 7.94 26.25 -8.02
N GLY A 94 7.57 26.26 -9.29
CA GLY A 94 7.75 25.16 -10.23
C GLY A 94 8.98 25.42 -11.10
N SER A 95 9.96 24.53 -11.04
CA SER A 95 11.17 24.55 -11.86
C SER A 95 11.10 23.44 -12.91
N ASP A 96 11.24 23.76 -14.20
CA ASP A 96 11.41 22.77 -15.27
C ASP A 96 12.89 22.36 -15.39
N THR A 97 13.42 21.79 -14.32
CA THR A 97 14.78 21.24 -14.32
C THR A 97 14.75 19.79 -14.85
N ARG A 98 15.67 19.50 -15.76
CA ARG A 98 15.85 18.16 -16.34
C ARG A 98 17.02 17.41 -15.69
N ASP A 99 17.58 17.98 -14.62
CA ASP A 99 18.68 17.36 -13.90
C ASP A 99 18.23 16.00 -13.34
N GLY A 100 19.08 14.98 -13.53
CA GLY A 100 18.77 13.60 -13.17
C GLY A 100 17.77 12.84 -14.04
N GLN A 101 17.16 13.44 -15.08
CA GLN A 101 16.16 12.76 -15.94
C GLN A 101 16.76 11.82 -17.02
N GLY A 102 18.06 11.57 -17.00
CA GLY A 102 18.73 10.62 -17.88
C GLY A 102 19.05 11.15 -19.28
N LYS A 103 20.03 10.52 -19.94
CA LYS A 103 20.62 10.97 -21.22
C LYS A 103 19.66 10.95 -22.41
N GLU A 104 18.52 10.27 -22.28
CA GLU A 104 17.47 10.19 -23.31
C GLU A 104 16.88 11.56 -23.65
N TYR A 105 17.00 12.51 -22.73
CA TYR A 105 16.43 13.84 -22.82
C TYR A 105 17.47 14.92 -23.20
N GLY A 106 18.75 14.58 -23.33
CA GLY A 106 19.80 15.47 -23.81
C GLY A 106 21.09 15.34 -23.00
N GLU A 107 22.24 15.38 -23.68
CA GLU A 107 23.55 15.41 -23.03
C GLU A 107 24.00 16.86 -22.89
N GLY A 108 24.02 17.38 -21.66
CA GLY A 108 24.52 18.71 -21.35
C GLY A 108 24.39 19.00 -19.85
N GLU A 109 25.36 19.73 -19.29
CA GLU A 109 25.23 20.28 -17.94
C GLU A 109 23.97 21.14 -17.87
N VAL A 110 23.09 20.87 -16.91
CA VAL A 110 21.88 21.66 -16.67
C VAL A 110 22.35 23.01 -16.11
N SER A 111 22.57 23.98 -17.01
CA SER A 111 23.20 25.25 -16.67
C SER A 111 22.26 26.24 -15.98
N SER A 112 20.96 25.94 -15.91
CA SER A 112 19.97 26.84 -15.32
C SER A 112 18.71 26.11 -14.86
N GLU A 113 18.38 26.24 -13.57
CA GLU A 113 17.07 25.90 -13.03
C GLU A 113 16.18 27.15 -13.08
N LEU A 114 15.29 27.20 -14.06
CA LEU A 114 14.38 28.32 -14.26
C LEU A 114 13.03 28.01 -13.63
N ALA A 115 12.54 28.94 -12.81
CA ALA A 115 11.17 28.90 -12.31
C ALA A 115 10.21 29.36 -13.41
N ASP A 116 9.38 28.45 -13.92
CA ASP A 116 8.33 28.77 -14.90
C ASP A 116 6.99 29.10 -14.23
N VAL A 117 6.79 28.61 -13.00
CA VAL A 117 5.55 28.83 -12.24
C VAL A 117 5.89 29.41 -10.88
N ILE A 118 5.35 30.59 -10.58
CA ILE A 118 5.47 31.23 -9.27
C ILE A 118 4.07 31.58 -8.77
N ILE A 119 3.66 30.97 -7.66
CA ILE A 119 2.32 31.13 -7.09
C ILE A 119 2.45 31.42 -5.59
N LEU A 120 1.82 32.49 -5.13
CA LEU A 120 1.65 32.79 -3.71
C LEU A 120 0.25 32.36 -3.26
N LEU A 121 0.21 31.43 -2.31
CA LEU A 121 -1.01 30.95 -1.67
C LEU A 121 -1.10 31.57 -0.28
N HIS A 122 -2.16 32.32 -0.03
CA HIS A 122 -2.49 32.90 1.27
C HIS A 122 -3.69 32.17 1.86
N ILE A 123 -3.52 31.56 3.03
CA ILE A 123 -4.59 30.91 3.79
C ILE A 123 -4.90 31.76 5.02
N THR A 124 -6.16 32.11 5.21
CA THR A 124 -6.60 32.92 6.34
C THR A 124 -6.46 32.17 7.68
N LYS A 125 -6.37 32.90 8.80
CA LYS A 125 -6.19 32.32 10.14
C LYS A 125 -7.27 31.28 10.50
N ASP A 126 -8.51 31.50 10.07
CA ASP A 126 -9.67 30.64 10.28
C ASP A 126 -9.78 29.46 9.30
N ARG A 127 -8.86 29.39 8.33
CA ARG A 127 -8.77 28.36 7.27
C ARG A 127 -10.05 28.19 6.44
N GLN A 128 -10.89 29.23 6.38
CA GLN A 128 -12.12 29.24 5.58
C GLN A 128 -11.86 29.71 4.16
N ASP A 129 -10.88 30.60 3.97
CA ASP A 129 -10.57 31.20 2.68
C ASP A 129 -9.11 30.97 2.28
N ALA A 130 -8.90 30.79 0.98
CA ALA A 130 -7.60 30.69 0.36
C ALA A 130 -7.55 31.61 -0.86
N THR A 131 -6.58 32.52 -0.89
CA THR A 131 -6.32 33.40 -2.03
C THR A 131 -5.07 32.93 -2.76
N VAL A 132 -5.15 32.87 -4.07
CA VAL A 132 -4.04 32.44 -4.94
C VAL A 132 -3.66 33.58 -5.85
N VAL A 133 -2.39 33.97 -5.84
CA VAL A 133 -1.82 35.00 -6.71
C VAL A 133 -0.73 34.37 -7.56
N SER A 134 -0.88 34.43 -8.88
CA SER A 134 0.15 33.97 -9.82
C SER A 134 1.02 35.14 -10.25
N PHE A 135 2.34 34.96 -10.18
CA PHE A 135 3.32 35.88 -10.71
C PHE A 135 3.85 35.34 -12.05
N PRO A 136 3.63 36.04 -13.18
CA PRO A 136 4.19 35.60 -14.45
C PRO A 136 5.72 35.72 -14.48
N ARG A 137 6.37 34.90 -15.31
CA ARG A 137 7.84 34.83 -15.45
C ARG A 137 8.48 36.15 -15.89
N ASP A 138 7.74 36.95 -16.66
CA ASP A 138 8.29 38.13 -17.34
C ASP A 138 7.96 39.43 -16.60
N LEU A 139 7.76 39.38 -15.28
CA LEU A 139 7.58 40.59 -14.48
C LEU A 139 8.88 41.41 -14.43
N LEU A 140 8.75 42.70 -14.75
CA LEU A 140 9.81 43.68 -14.56
C LEU A 140 9.86 44.08 -13.08
N VAL A 141 10.74 43.43 -12.33
CA VAL A 141 11.00 43.69 -10.91
C VAL A 141 12.46 44.06 -10.72
N SER A 142 12.72 44.93 -9.74
CA SER A 142 14.07 45.14 -9.24
C SER A 142 14.45 43.97 -8.34
N VAL A 143 15.52 43.25 -8.71
CA VAL A 143 16.03 42.10 -7.97
C VAL A 143 17.12 42.61 -7.02
N PRO A 144 16.99 42.41 -5.69
CA PRO A 144 18.00 42.83 -4.73
C PRO A 144 19.28 41.99 -4.86
N GLU A 145 20.35 42.41 -4.18
CA GLU A 145 21.57 41.60 -4.06
C GLU A 145 21.27 40.27 -3.38
N CYS A 146 21.77 39.18 -3.96
CA CYS A 146 21.57 37.82 -3.45
C CYS A 146 22.94 37.19 -3.15
N PRO A 147 23.12 36.48 -2.03
CA PRO A 147 24.37 35.77 -1.75
C PRO A 147 24.60 34.68 -2.81
N ASN A 148 25.84 34.59 -3.30
CA ASN A 148 26.28 33.50 -4.15
C ASN A 148 26.80 32.32 -3.28
N PRO A 149 26.87 31.10 -3.83
CA PRO A 149 27.39 29.93 -3.10
C PRO A 149 28.86 30.04 -2.68
N GLU A 150 29.61 30.96 -3.27
CA GLU A 150 31.05 31.18 -3.08
C GLU A 150 31.35 32.26 -2.00
N GLY A 151 30.31 32.89 -1.44
CA GLY A 151 30.40 33.91 -0.37
C GLY A 151 30.45 35.36 -0.86
N GLU A 152 30.42 35.62 -2.15
CA GLU A 152 30.23 36.96 -2.74
C GLU A 152 28.74 37.24 -3.00
N ALA A 153 28.38 38.45 -3.43
CA ALA A 153 27.00 38.80 -3.75
C ALA A 153 26.80 38.90 -5.27
N PHE A 154 25.71 38.32 -5.78
CA PHE A 154 25.20 38.70 -7.08
C PHE A 154 24.74 40.17 -7.01
N PRO A 155 25.15 41.03 -7.97
CA PRO A 155 24.78 42.44 -7.95
C PRO A 155 23.27 42.62 -8.09
N ALA A 156 22.72 43.66 -7.47
CA ALA A 156 21.34 44.05 -7.68
C ALA A 156 21.10 44.36 -9.16
N VAL A 157 19.98 43.88 -9.69
CA VAL A 157 19.57 44.12 -11.07
C VAL A 157 18.27 44.91 -11.05
N ASP A 158 18.32 46.17 -11.50
CA ASP A 158 17.14 46.98 -11.69
C ASP A 158 16.72 46.94 -13.17
N ARG A 159 15.53 46.41 -13.44
CA ARG A 159 14.94 46.28 -14.79
C ARG A 159 13.73 47.19 -14.99
N GLN A 160 13.49 48.17 -14.11
CA GLN A 160 12.36 49.10 -14.20
C GLN A 160 12.60 50.31 -15.13
N GLN A 161 13.65 50.28 -15.97
CA GLN A 161 14.00 51.39 -16.87
C GLN A 161 13.62 51.10 -18.33
#